data_AF-A0A963ENY2-F1
#
_entry.id   AF-A0A963ENY2-F1
#
_cell.length_a   1.000
_cell.length_b   1.000
_cell.length_c   1.000
_cell.angle_alpha   90.00
_cell.angle_beta   90.00
_cell.angle_gamma   90.00
#
_symmetry.space_group_name_H-M   'P 1'
#
loop_
_entity.id
_entity.type
_entity.pdbx_description
1 polymer ?
#
loop_
_entity_poly.entity_id
_entity_poly.type
_entity_poly.pdbx_seq_one_letter_code
_entity_poly.pdbx_strand_id
1 'polypeptide(L)'
;MSQINLDGVLQIPAVRQVMLLVGVAAAVAAGFAIFLWSQTPAYTQLYAGLDAAESAQIVEALKSAEIDYKLSDNGSILVPDAKLHDARMQVAGQGLAQGTGSGMDLMQDQSSFGVSQFMENARYQHALEAELARTITSLGAVREARVHLALPKQTAFLRDQKSASASVLLQLGRGGALEPDQVAAI
;
A
#
# COMPACT_ATOMS: atom_id res chain seq x y z
N MET A 1 28.32 -62.99 -23.21
CA MET A 1 27.15 -62.10 -23.05
C MET A 1 25.97 -62.96 -22.65
N SER A 2 25.60 -62.94 -21.37
CA SER A 2 24.49 -63.74 -20.84
C SER A 2 23.17 -63.04 -21.18
N GLN A 3 22.37 -63.66 -22.04
CA GLN A 3 21.00 -63.22 -22.32
C GLN A 3 20.15 -63.46 -21.07
N ILE A 4 19.74 -62.39 -20.38
CA ILE A 4 18.81 -62.49 -19.27
C ILE A 4 17.45 -62.86 -19.88
N ASN A 5 17.03 -64.11 -19.69
CA ASN A 5 15.71 -64.59 -20.10
C ASN A 5 14.64 -63.91 -19.22
N LEU A 6 14.02 -62.85 -19.74
CA LEU A 6 12.99 -62.06 -19.06
C LEU A 6 11.73 -62.89 -18.75
N ASP A 7 11.43 -63.89 -19.56
CA ASP A 7 10.17 -64.65 -19.48
C ASP A 7 10.15 -65.64 -18.30
N GLY A 8 11.31 -66.15 -17.86
CA GLY A 8 11.42 -67.06 -16.71
C GLY A 8 11.33 -66.34 -15.36
N VAL A 9 11.74 -65.08 -15.30
CA VAL A 9 11.70 -64.25 -14.08
C VAL A 9 10.26 -63.79 -13.76
N LEU A 10 9.41 -63.65 -14.78
CA LEU A 10 8.01 -63.23 -14.64
C LEU A 10 7.08 -64.36 -14.14
N GLN A 11 7.51 -65.62 -14.17
CA GLN A 11 6.71 -66.77 -13.70
C GLN A 11 6.84 -67.05 -12.20
N ILE A 12 7.74 -66.36 -11.50
CA ILE A 12 7.88 -66.49 -10.04
C ILE A 12 6.74 -65.70 -9.37
N PRO A 13 5.84 -66.34 -8.59
CA PRO A 13 4.66 -65.67 -8.03
C PRO A 13 5.02 -64.47 -7.14
N ALA A 14 6.17 -64.52 -6.45
CA ALA A 14 6.70 -63.42 -5.65
C ALA A 14 7.10 -62.20 -6.51
N VAL A 15 7.73 -62.41 -7.67
CA VAL A 15 8.13 -61.32 -8.58
C VAL A 15 6.90 -60.63 -9.18
N ARG A 16 5.89 -61.41 -9.57
CA ARG A 16 4.61 -60.88 -10.06
C ARG A 16 3.89 -60.04 -9.00
N GLN A 17 3.90 -60.47 -7.74
CA GLN A 17 3.27 -59.75 -6.64
C GLN A 17 4.02 -58.46 -6.28
N VAL A 18 5.35 -58.47 -6.31
CA VAL A 18 6.18 -57.26 -6.12
C VAL A 18 5.97 -56.26 -7.26
N MET A 19 5.94 -56.72 -8.52
CA MET A 19 5.67 -55.85 -9.67
C MET A 19 4.28 -55.20 -9.60
N LEU A 20 3.25 -55.93 -9.14
CA LEU A 20 1.93 -55.37 -8.91
C LEU A 20 1.93 -54.31 -7.81
N LEU A 21 2.61 -54.56 -6.68
CA LEU A 21 2.73 -53.57 -5.60
C LEU A 21 3.48 -52.31 -6.04
N VAL A 22 4.57 -52.46 -6.79
CA VAL A 22 5.32 -51.32 -7.35
C VAL A 22 4.46 -50.55 -8.34
N GLY A 23 3.68 -51.22 -9.18
CA GLY A 23 2.75 -50.58 -10.11
C GLY A 23 1.67 -49.76 -9.40
N VAL A 24 1.07 -50.30 -8.33
CA VAL A 24 0.09 -49.57 -7.50
C VAL A 24 0.74 -48.38 -6.80
N ALA A 25 1.92 -48.56 -6.21
CA ALA A 25 2.65 -47.47 -5.55
C ALA A 25 3.02 -46.35 -6.54
N ALA A 26 3.45 -46.70 -7.76
CA ALA A 26 3.74 -45.75 -8.82
C ALA A 26 2.49 -44.99 -9.28
N ALA A 27 1.35 -45.67 -9.40
CA ALA A 27 0.08 -45.03 -9.75
C ALA A 27 -0.40 -44.04 -8.67
N VAL A 28 -0.26 -44.40 -7.39
CA VAL A 28 -0.59 -43.50 -6.26
C VAL A 28 0.36 -42.31 -6.24
N ALA A 29 1.67 -42.54 -6.39
CA ALA A 29 2.66 -41.46 -6.44
C ALA A 29 2.41 -40.50 -7.62
N ALA A 30 2.09 -41.02 -8.80
CA ALA A 30 1.74 -40.22 -9.97
C ALA A 30 0.45 -39.41 -9.74
N GLY A 31 -0.58 -40.01 -9.14
CA GLY A 31 -1.81 -39.31 -8.78
C GLY A 31 -1.58 -38.18 -7.78
N PHE A 32 -0.73 -38.41 -6.76
CA PHE A 32 -0.37 -37.40 -5.77
C PHE A 32 0.48 -36.27 -6.38
N ALA A 33 1.39 -36.60 -7.32
CA ALA A 33 2.16 -35.61 -8.05
C ALA A 33 1.28 -34.71 -8.92
N ILE A 34 0.31 -35.29 -9.65
CA ILE A 34 -0.65 -34.54 -10.46
C ILE A 34 -1.53 -33.64 -9.56
N PHE A 35 -1.98 -34.16 -8.41
CA PHE A 35 -2.78 -33.40 -7.45
C PHE A 35 -2.02 -32.19 -6.87
N LEU A 36 -0.75 -32.37 -6.49
CA LEU A 36 0.10 -31.27 -6.03
C LEU A 36 0.37 -30.25 -7.14
N TRP A 37 0.55 -30.71 -8.38
CA TRP A 37 0.81 -29.81 -9.51
C TRP A 37 -0.42 -28.98 -9.90
N SER A 38 -1.63 -29.49 -9.64
CA SER A 38 -2.89 -28.77 -9.86
C SER A 38 -3.17 -27.66 -8.83
N GLN A 39 -2.40 -27.57 -7.75
CA GLN A 39 -2.58 -26.56 -6.69
C GLN A 39 -1.86 -25.24 -6.98
N THR A 40 -1.56 -24.88 -8.22
CA THR A 40 -1.01 -23.54 -8.51
C THR A 40 -2.02 -22.49 -8.06
N PRO A 41 -1.68 -21.64 -7.06
CA PRO A 41 -2.61 -20.62 -6.61
C PRO A 41 -2.81 -19.62 -7.74
N ALA A 42 -4.05 -19.50 -8.22
CA ALA A 42 -4.44 -18.44 -9.13
C ALA A 42 -4.19 -17.10 -8.40
N TYR A 43 -3.37 -16.24 -8.99
CA TYR A 43 -3.17 -14.89 -8.48
C TYR A 43 -4.21 -13.99 -9.12
N THR A 44 -4.90 -13.22 -8.31
CA THR A 44 -5.91 -12.26 -8.74
C THR A 44 -5.53 -10.86 -8.27
N GLN A 45 -5.99 -9.85 -9.00
CA GLN A 45 -5.64 -8.46 -8.73
C GLN A 45 -6.41 -7.97 -7.48
N LEU A 46 -5.66 -7.47 -6.49
CA LEU A 46 -6.22 -6.83 -5.31
C LEU A 46 -6.50 -5.34 -5.58
N TYR A 47 -5.47 -4.60 -5.98
CA TYR A 47 -5.51 -3.16 -6.31
C TYR A 47 -4.64 -2.85 -7.54
N ALA A 48 -4.97 -1.79 -8.27
CA ALA A 48 -4.21 -1.27 -9.41
C ALA A 48 -4.26 0.25 -9.44
N GLY A 49 -3.28 0.88 -10.11
CA GLY A 49 -3.21 2.33 -10.23
C GLY A 49 -2.88 3.05 -8.92
N LEU A 50 -2.23 2.36 -7.99
CA LEU A 50 -1.76 2.93 -6.73
C LEU A 50 -0.50 3.77 -6.97
N ASP A 51 -0.33 4.81 -6.17
CA ASP A 51 0.96 5.49 -6.13
C ASP A 51 2.02 4.62 -5.40
N ALA A 52 3.29 5.04 -5.45
CA ALA A 52 4.37 4.27 -4.83
C ALA A 52 4.27 4.22 -3.29
N ALA A 53 3.68 5.23 -2.65
CA ALA A 53 3.54 5.33 -1.20
C ALA A 53 2.40 4.45 -0.68
N GLU A 54 1.26 4.46 -1.35
CA GLU A 54 0.09 3.59 -1.11
C GLU A 54 0.46 2.13 -1.35
N SER A 55 1.18 1.85 -2.44
CA SER A 55 1.67 0.49 -2.74
C SER A 55 2.56 -0.04 -1.61
N ALA A 56 3.47 0.79 -1.10
CA ALA A 56 4.35 0.41 0.00
C ALA A 56 3.58 0.12 1.29
N GLN A 57 2.57 0.94 1.62
CA GLN A 57 1.72 0.72 2.81
C GLN A 57 0.90 -0.57 2.70
N ILE A 58 0.30 -0.83 1.53
CA ILE A 58 -0.48 -2.05 1.29
C ILE A 58 0.41 -3.29 1.32
N VAL A 59 1.61 -3.23 0.74
CA VAL A 59 2.58 -4.33 0.79
C VAL A 59 2.99 -4.65 2.24
N GLU A 60 3.25 -3.64 3.06
CA GLU A 60 3.58 -3.84 4.47
C GLU A 60 2.41 -4.47 5.25
N ALA A 61 1.18 -4.03 4.96
CA ALA A 61 -0.03 -4.63 5.53
C ALA A 61 -0.17 -6.12 5.17
N LEU A 62 0.02 -6.48 3.90
CA LEU A 62 -0.03 -7.87 3.44
C LEU A 62 1.08 -8.73 4.04
N LYS A 63 2.29 -8.17 4.15
CA LYS A 63 3.44 -8.84 4.78
C LYS A 63 3.20 -9.08 6.27
N SER A 64 2.64 -8.10 6.99
CA SER A 64 2.29 -8.22 8.41
C SER A 64 1.25 -9.32 8.68
N ALA A 65 0.41 -9.61 7.68
CA ALA A 65 -0.64 -10.63 7.76
C ALA A 65 -0.21 -11.98 7.15
N GLU A 66 1.05 -12.14 6.76
CA GLU A 66 1.58 -13.36 6.14
C GLU A 66 0.77 -13.79 4.88
N ILE A 67 0.35 -12.79 4.11
CA ILE A 67 -0.35 -12.99 2.83
C ILE A 67 0.66 -12.85 1.70
N ASP A 68 0.80 -13.92 0.91
CA ASP A 68 1.64 -13.90 -0.29
C ASP A 68 1.13 -12.83 -1.27
N TYR A 69 2.05 -12.08 -1.85
CA TYR A 69 1.73 -11.04 -2.83
C TYR A 69 2.72 -11.05 -3.99
N LYS A 70 2.29 -10.52 -5.13
CA LYS A 70 3.14 -10.25 -6.30
C LYS A 70 2.90 -8.84 -6.80
N LEU A 71 3.96 -8.15 -7.18
CA LEU A 71 3.85 -6.91 -7.93
C LEU A 71 3.92 -7.25 -9.42
N SER A 72 3.01 -6.69 -10.20
CA SER A 72 3.05 -6.72 -11.65
C SER A 72 3.72 -5.46 -12.18
N ASP A 73 4.25 -5.52 -13.41
CA ASP A 73 4.99 -4.44 -14.05
C ASP A 73 4.16 -3.16 -14.24
N ASN A 74 2.83 -3.29 -14.22
CA ASN A 74 1.87 -2.18 -14.26
C ASN A 74 1.58 -1.55 -12.87
N GLY A 75 2.35 -1.92 -11.84
CA GLY A 75 2.16 -1.41 -10.48
C GLY A 75 0.94 -1.97 -9.76
N SER A 76 0.33 -3.06 -10.26
CA SER A 76 -0.77 -3.73 -9.55
C SER A 76 -0.24 -4.73 -8.52
N ILE A 77 -1.00 -4.88 -7.43
CA ILE A 77 -0.73 -5.85 -6.37
C ILE A 77 -1.65 -7.04 -6.58
N LEU A 78 -1.07 -8.22 -6.73
CA LEU A 78 -1.77 -9.49 -6.88
C LEU A 78 -1.63 -10.35 -5.64
N VAL A 79 -2.70 -11.05 -5.27
CA VAL A 79 -2.75 -11.98 -4.13
C VAL A 79 -3.35 -13.31 -4.58
N PRO A 80 -3.09 -14.44 -3.89
CA PRO A 80 -3.79 -15.69 -4.14
C PRO A 80 -5.30 -15.49 -4.05
N ASP A 81 -6.05 -16.02 -5.02
CA ASP A 81 -7.50 -15.89 -5.10
C ASP A 81 -8.20 -16.35 -3.80
N ALA A 82 -7.70 -17.45 -3.22
CA ALA A 82 -8.16 -17.97 -1.93
C ALA A 82 -8.01 -16.98 -0.76
N LYS A 83 -7.03 -16.07 -0.82
CA LYS A 83 -6.75 -15.05 0.22
C LYS A 83 -7.24 -13.65 -0.15
N LEU A 84 -7.94 -13.48 -1.28
CA LEU A 84 -8.38 -12.16 -1.76
C LEU A 84 -9.24 -11.41 -0.73
N HIS A 85 -10.21 -12.10 -0.14
CA HIS A 85 -11.14 -11.48 0.81
C HIS A 85 -10.44 -11.10 2.11
N ASP A 86 -9.58 -11.98 2.62
CA ASP A 86 -8.77 -11.74 3.81
C ASP A 86 -7.81 -10.56 3.60
N ALA A 87 -7.16 -10.51 2.43
CA ALA A 87 -6.31 -9.39 2.04
C ALA A 87 -7.09 -8.06 2.03
N ARG A 88 -8.30 -8.04 1.46
CA ARG A 88 -9.17 -6.84 1.48
C ARG A 88 -9.55 -6.43 2.89
N MET A 89 -9.96 -7.38 3.73
CA MET A 89 -10.32 -7.09 5.12
C MET A 89 -9.12 -6.56 5.91
N GLN A 90 -7.93 -7.11 5.71
CA GLN A 90 -6.72 -6.67 6.38
C GLN A 90 -6.34 -5.24 6.00
N VAL A 91 -6.33 -4.93 4.70
CA VAL A 91 -6.03 -3.60 4.19
C VAL A 91 -7.09 -2.60 4.66
N ALA A 92 -8.38 -2.98 4.65
CA ALA A 92 -9.45 -2.14 5.18
C ALA A 92 -9.36 -1.91 6.69
N GLY A 93 -8.99 -2.92 7.46
CA GLY A 93 -8.80 -2.82 8.91
C GLY A 93 -7.69 -1.86 9.32
N GLN A 94 -6.69 -1.66 8.45
CA GLN A 94 -5.62 -0.68 8.63
C GLN A 94 -5.97 0.71 8.07
N GLY A 95 -7.18 0.90 7.53
CA GLY A 95 -7.61 2.15 6.91
C GLY A 95 -7.03 2.41 5.52
N LEU A 96 -6.33 1.44 4.94
CA LEU A 96 -5.60 1.56 3.67
C LEU A 96 -6.48 1.25 2.44
N ALA A 97 -7.70 0.75 2.63
CA ALA A 97 -8.62 0.42 1.54
C ALA A 97 -9.29 1.64 0.89
N GLN A 98 -9.19 2.79 1.55
CA GLN A 98 -9.57 4.08 1.00
C GLN A 98 -8.26 4.72 0.54
N GLY A 99 -8.11 4.96 -0.76
CA GLY A 99 -7.00 5.80 -1.27
C GLY A 99 -6.86 6.99 -0.34
N THR A 100 -5.66 7.16 0.20
CA THR A 100 -5.36 8.24 1.15
C THR A 100 -5.31 9.53 0.34
N GLY A 101 -6.48 10.03 0.00
CA GLY A 101 -6.69 11.05 -1.01
C GLY A 101 -7.80 10.58 -1.94
N SER A 102 -8.93 11.26 -2.13
CA SER A 102 -9.01 12.69 -2.16
C SER A 102 -10.44 13.06 -2.54
N GLY A 103 -11.23 13.52 -1.56
CA GLY A 103 -12.43 14.30 -1.88
C GLY A 103 -12.10 15.63 -2.58
N MET A 104 -10.84 16.06 -2.51
CA MET A 104 -10.37 17.36 -3.01
C MET A 104 -9.52 17.30 -4.31
N ASP A 105 -8.83 16.20 -4.62
CA ASP A 105 -8.12 16.02 -5.91
C ASP A 105 -9.07 15.85 -7.08
N LEU A 106 -10.23 15.22 -6.87
CA LEU A 106 -11.30 15.17 -7.87
C LEU A 106 -11.81 16.57 -8.26
N MET A 107 -11.52 17.59 -7.44
CA MET A 107 -11.79 19.01 -7.76
C MET A 107 -10.57 19.73 -8.36
N GLN A 108 -9.35 19.24 -8.15
CA GLN A 108 -8.12 19.83 -8.71
C GLN A 108 -7.95 19.46 -10.19
N ASP A 109 -8.22 18.20 -10.56
CA ASP A 109 -8.06 17.71 -11.94
C ASP A 109 -9.13 18.23 -12.92
N GLN A 110 -10.21 18.86 -12.44
CA GLN A 110 -11.26 19.40 -13.30
C GLN A 110 -11.07 20.87 -13.72
N SER A 111 -9.89 21.46 -13.50
CA SER A 111 -9.70 22.90 -13.73
C SER A 111 -9.12 23.26 -15.10
N SER A 112 -9.97 23.20 -16.15
CA SER A 112 -9.70 23.85 -17.44
C SER A 112 -10.93 24.55 -18.05
N PHE A 113 -11.69 25.31 -17.25
CA PHE A 113 -12.41 26.53 -17.72
C PHE A 113 -12.97 27.32 -16.52
N GLY A 114 -12.58 28.58 -16.35
CA GLY A 114 -13.19 29.51 -15.37
C GLY A 114 -12.78 29.29 -13.90
N VAL A 115 -11.54 29.61 -13.52
CA VAL A 115 -11.14 29.65 -12.11
C VAL A 115 -11.91 30.74 -11.35
N SER A 116 -12.68 30.35 -10.34
CA SER A 116 -13.37 31.29 -9.44
C SER A 116 -12.34 32.01 -8.55
N GLN A 117 -12.53 33.31 -8.28
CA GLN A 117 -11.72 34.09 -7.32
C GLN A 117 -11.66 33.43 -5.93
N PHE A 118 -12.66 32.61 -5.58
CA PHE A 118 -12.63 31.81 -4.37
C PHE A 118 -11.55 30.71 -4.41
N MET A 119 -11.43 30.01 -5.54
CA MET A 119 -10.44 28.93 -5.72
C MET A 119 -9.02 29.46 -5.76
N GLU A 120 -8.79 30.62 -6.39
CA GLU A 120 -7.48 31.28 -6.40
C GLU A 120 -7.05 31.67 -4.99
N ASN A 121 -7.95 32.30 -4.22
CA ASN A 121 -7.68 32.65 -2.82
C ASN A 121 -7.39 31.42 -1.95
N ALA A 122 -8.13 30.32 -2.15
CA ALA A 122 -7.90 29.08 -1.41
C ALA A 122 -6.53 28.45 -1.75
N ARG A 123 -6.16 28.42 -3.04
CA ARG A 123 -4.84 27.95 -3.49
C ARG A 123 -3.71 28.81 -2.95
N TYR A 124 -3.86 30.13 -2.99
CA TYR A 124 -2.90 31.08 -2.45
C TYR A 124 -2.71 30.89 -0.93
N GLN A 125 -3.81 30.74 -0.18
CA GLN A 125 -3.75 30.48 1.26
C GLN A 125 -3.06 29.15 1.57
N HIS A 126 -3.41 28.08 0.85
CA HIS A 126 -2.76 26.77 1.02
C HIS A 126 -1.26 26.82 0.70
N ALA A 127 -0.87 27.56 -0.35
CA ALA A 127 0.53 27.75 -0.70
C ALA A 127 1.31 28.49 0.40
N LEU A 128 0.72 29.52 1.01
CA LEU A 128 1.33 30.22 2.15
C LEU A 128 1.48 29.31 3.37
N GLU A 129 0.46 28.52 3.70
CA GLU A 129 0.52 27.55 4.81
C GLU A 129 1.64 26.52 4.59
N ALA A 130 1.79 26.01 3.36
CA ALA A 130 2.83 25.06 3.00
C ALA A 130 4.24 25.68 3.09
N GLU A 131 4.42 26.93 2.66
CA GLU A 131 5.71 27.62 2.70
C GLU A 131 6.12 27.96 4.15
N LEU A 132 5.16 28.38 4.97
CA LEU A 132 5.38 28.60 6.41
C LEU A 132 5.76 27.30 7.11
N ALA A 133 5.02 26.21 6.84
CA ALA A 133 5.33 24.89 7.40
C ALA A 133 6.73 24.42 7.00
N ARG A 134 7.13 24.61 5.73
CA ARG A 134 8.48 24.29 5.24
C ARG A 134 9.55 25.12 5.93
N THR A 135 9.30 26.41 6.12
CA THR A 135 10.22 27.31 6.83
C THR A 135 10.41 26.89 8.29
N ILE A 136 9.32 26.58 9.00
CA ILE A 136 9.40 26.16 10.41
C ILE A 136 10.07 24.78 10.54
N THR A 137 9.82 23.87 9.61
CA THR A 137 10.48 22.54 9.59
C THR A 137 11.99 22.64 9.31
N SER A 138 12.48 23.75 8.76
CA SER A 138 13.92 23.98 8.59
C SER A 138 14.66 24.19 9.92
N LEU A 139 13.94 24.47 11.01
CA LEU A 139 14.49 24.50 12.35
C LEU A 139 14.87 23.08 12.78
N GLY A 140 16.14 22.84 13.10
CA GLY A 140 16.65 21.48 13.32
C GLY A 140 15.97 20.67 14.44
N ALA A 141 15.27 21.32 15.38
CA ALA A 141 14.50 20.66 16.43
C ALA A 141 13.12 20.14 15.96
N VAL A 142 12.60 20.66 14.84
CA VAL A 142 11.27 20.37 14.30
C VAL A 142 11.36 19.29 13.24
N ARG A 143 10.65 18.18 13.42
CA ARG A 143 10.54 17.10 12.44
C ARG A 143 9.43 17.34 11.44
N GLU A 144 8.30 17.85 11.91
CA GLU A 144 7.12 18.15 11.10
C GLU A 144 6.43 19.40 11.67
N ALA A 145 5.97 20.28 10.78
CA ALA A 145 5.16 21.44 11.15
C ALA A 145 3.87 21.47 10.31
N ARG A 146 2.76 21.81 10.95
CA ARG A 146 1.48 22.07 10.29
C ARG A 146 0.98 23.45 10.70
N VAL A 147 0.67 24.28 9.70
CA VAL A 147 0.24 25.67 9.88
C VAL A 147 -1.16 25.83 9.30
N HIS A 148 -2.06 26.44 10.08
CA HIS A 148 -3.38 26.85 9.62
C HIS A 148 -3.50 28.36 9.78
N LEU A 149 -3.70 29.06 8.66
CA LEU A 149 -3.77 30.51 8.61
C LEU A 149 -5.23 30.95 8.55
N ALA A 150 -5.61 31.93 9.36
CA ALA A 150 -6.92 32.55 9.32
C ALA A 150 -6.79 33.96 8.76
N LEU A 151 -6.85 34.08 7.43
CA LEU A 151 -6.80 35.36 6.74
C LEU A 151 -8.18 36.02 6.67
N PRO A 152 -8.32 37.30 7.10
CA PRO A 152 -9.57 38.04 6.94
C PRO A 152 -9.83 38.34 5.45
N LYS A 153 -11.10 38.34 5.03
CA LYS A 153 -11.47 38.79 3.69
C LYS A 153 -11.33 40.30 3.60
N GLN A 154 -10.55 40.81 2.65
CA GLN A 154 -10.45 42.25 2.40
C GLN A 154 -11.74 42.73 1.73
N THR A 155 -12.51 43.60 2.39
CA THR A 155 -13.69 44.25 1.80
C THR A 155 -13.64 45.76 2.06
N ALA A 156 -14.09 46.56 1.09
CA ALA A 156 -14.07 48.02 1.17
C ALA A 156 -15.07 48.62 2.18
N PHE A 157 -15.82 47.78 2.90
CA PHE A 157 -16.94 48.18 3.77
C PHE A 157 -16.70 47.89 5.26
N LEU A 158 -15.55 47.33 5.64
CA LEU A 158 -15.23 47.02 7.03
C LEU A 158 -14.41 48.15 7.67
N ARG A 159 -14.95 48.71 8.76
CA ARG A 159 -14.28 49.74 9.58
C ARG A 159 -13.18 49.14 10.47
N ASP A 160 -13.34 47.87 10.85
CA ASP A 160 -12.41 47.10 11.69
C ASP A 160 -11.89 45.88 10.92
N GLN A 161 -10.62 45.93 10.51
CA GLN A 161 -9.91 44.76 9.96
C GLN A 161 -9.55 43.83 11.10
N LYS A 162 -10.07 42.58 11.08
CA LYS A 162 -9.58 41.54 11.98
C LYS A 162 -8.13 41.23 11.62
N SER A 163 -7.24 41.14 12.60
CA SER A 163 -5.86 40.71 12.37
C SER A 163 -5.81 39.26 11.88
N ALA A 164 -4.87 38.94 11.01
CA ALA A 164 -4.59 37.56 10.64
C ALA A 164 -4.10 36.80 11.87
N SER A 165 -4.52 35.54 12.01
CA SER A 165 -4.03 34.64 13.05
C SER A 165 -3.58 33.31 12.44
N ALA A 166 -2.74 32.58 13.16
CA ALA A 166 -2.28 31.25 12.75
C ALA A 166 -2.35 30.29 13.94
N SER A 167 -2.58 29.01 13.64
CA SER A 167 -2.40 27.90 14.57
C SER A 167 -1.28 27.02 14.04
N VAL A 168 -0.29 26.73 14.87
CA VAL A 168 0.89 25.97 14.50
C VAL A 168 0.98 24.73 15.39
N LEU A 169 1.01 23.56 14.75
CA LEU A 169 1.28 22.28 15.40
C LEU A 169 2.67 21.82 15.00
N LEU A 170 3.49 21.47 16.00
CA LEU A 170 4.87 21.04 15.81
C LEU A 170 5.04 19.62 16.32
N GLN A 171 5.71 18.80 15.54
CA GLN A 171 6.25 17.52 16.00
C GLN A 171 7.75 17.64 16.11
N LEU A 172 8.27 17.46 17.32
CA LEU A 172 9.69 17.60 17.61
C LEU A 172 10.46 16.29 17.33
N GLY A 173 11.76 16.45 17.03
CA GLY A 173 12.69 15.34 16.94
C GLY A 173 12.86 14.58 18.28
N ARG A 174 13.49 13.40 18.26
CA ARG A 174 13.76 12.62 19.48
C ARG A 174 14.67 13.41 20.41
N GLY A 175 14.19 13.72 21.62
CA GLY A 175 14.93 14.53 22.59
C GLY A 175 15.01 16.02 22.24
N GLY A 176 14.28 16.47 21.21
CA GLY A 176 14.16 17.88 20.85
C GLY A 176 13.20 18.59 21.80
N ALA A 177 13.66 19.70 22.38
CA ALA A 177 12.83 20.68 23.05
C ALA A 177 13.03 22.02 22.35
N LEU A 178 11.98 22.84 22.28
CA LEU A 178 12.10 24.21 21.80
C LEU A 178 12.39 25.13 22.98
N GLU A 179 13.39 25.99 22.81
CA GLU A 179 13.64 27.06 23.77
C GLU A 179 12.55 28.14 23.64
N PRO A 180 12.23 28.89 24.71
CA PRO A 180 11.22 29.96 24.66
C PRO A 180 11.48 30.97 23.52
N ASP A 181 12.75 31.26 23.24
CA ASP A 181 13.15 32.17 22.18
C ASP A 181 12.84 31.62 20.78
N GLN A 182 12.95 30.29 20.60
CA GLN A 182 12.58 29.62 19.35
C GLN A 182 11.06 29.61 19.16
N VAL A 183 10.30 29.45 20.25
CA VAL A 183 8.83 29.54 20.23
C VAL A 183 8.40 30.98 19.92
N ALA A 184 9.08 31.99 20.44
CA ALA A 184 8.78 33.40 20.17
C ALA A 184 9.16 33.85 18.75
N ALA A 185 10.09 33.14 18.11
CA ALA A 185 10.48 33.40 16.72
C ALA A 185 9.53 32.77 15.67
N ILE A 186 8.65 31.86 16.10
CA ILE A 186 7.61 31.21 15.28
C ILE A 186 6.31 31.99 15.41
#